data_AF-A0A0N5CH87-F1
#
_entry.id   AF-A0A0N5CH87-F1
#
_cell.length_a   1.000
_cell.length_b   1.000
_cell.length_c   1.000
_cell.angle_alpha   90.00
_cell.angle_beta   90.00
_cell.angle_gamma   90.00
#
_symmetry.space_group_name_H-M   'P 1'
#
loop_
_entity.id
_entity.type
_entity.pdbx_description
1 polymer ?
#
loop_
_entity_poly.entity_id
_entity_poly.type
_entity_poly.pdbx_seq_one_letter_code
_entity_poly.pdbx_strand_id
1 'polypeptide(L)'
;MLVTVKINFLLLSLNLNSKSIYSRRMFLNKIITFHTVIFLVTLVTKGTFGGNVPAFYWNANTDVCINNSIRIDVEKYGIIANAGQKFNGEKIVIFYERNVGLYPHLKNINSTHNEYYNGGIPQNTNISAHLFKLRQDINLIIPNPDFDGVAVIDVEEWRPTYDSNWGVKRIYREESVKHVMTRFPYLKRNQAIKIAKQEFDEAAYNFLMYTLKECQIWRPKAKFGFYGFPICDENGLTRNSTFCYPRHDDRLISFLKHTDALFPSAYLYPGRPLETARLFVKDVISETKRLNDMIAAEGYKKKEIYVYHKFELDAWVDNVKEIQYYDEGSLNVTYKQTIDSNLNNIILWSTSKNMLKRCQYIKKYVDDLFLLKIILFLIFLYKFGFLKSIADNLVISKI
;
A
#
# COMPACT_ATOMS: atom_id res chain seq x y z
N MET A 1 47.43 4.00 -22.58
CA MET A 1 47.73 2.88 -21.67
C MET A 1 46.48 2.56 -20.87
N LEU A 2 45.62 1.70 -21.43
CA LEU A 2 44.45 1.13 -20.75
C LEU A 2 44.88 -0.22 -20.16
N VAL A 3 44.65 -0.43 -18.88
CA VAL A 3 44.74 -1.76 -18.26
C VAL A 3 43.33 -2.19 -17.89
N THR A 4 42.80 -3.12 -18.69
CA THR A 4 41.52 -3.78 -18.56
C THR A 4 41.64 -4.88 -17.49
N VAL A 5 40.86 -4.82 -16.41
CA VAL A 5 40.72 -5.95 -15.48
C VAL A 5 39.48 -6.75 -15.88
N LYS A 6 39.71 -7.95 -16.43
CA LYS A 6 38.69 -8.98 -16.63
C LYS A 6 38.37 -9.64 -15.28
N ILE A 7 37.10 -9.63 -14.88
CA ILE A 7 36.60 -10.46 -13.78
C ILE A 7 35.88 -11.66 -14.40
N ASN A 8 36.47 -12.85 -14.25
CA ASN A 8 35.83 -14.12 -14.61
C ASN A 8 34.86 -14.54 -13.51
N PHE A 9 33.58 -14.73 -13.86
CA PHE A 9 32.63 -15.47 -13.03
C PHE A 9 32.79 -16.97 -13.32
N LEU A 10 33.36 -17.73 -12.36
CA LEU A 10 33.26 -19.18 -12.37
C LEU A 10 31.98 -19.60 -11.66
N LEU A 11 30.97 -20.01 -12.44
CA LEU A 11 29.87 -20.85 -11.97
C LEU A 11 30.42 -22.27 -11.80
N LEU A 12 30.67 -22.68 -10.56
CA LEU A 12 30.90 -24.08 -10.22
C LEU A 12 29.58 -24.72 -9.79
N SER A 13 28.95 -25.39 -10.75
CA SER A 13 28.06 -26.50 -10.46
C SER A 13 28.90 -27.64 -9.89
N LEU A 14 28.69 -28.00 -8.63
CA LEU A 14 29.26 -29.23 -8.07
C LEU A 14 28.19 -30.03 -7.33
N ASN A 15 27.83 -31.10 -8.02
CA ASN A 15 27.29 -32.38 -7.57
C ASN A 15 27.38 -32.61 -6.06
N LEU A 16 26.22 -32.75 -5.42
CA LEU A 16 26.09 -33.24 -4.05
C LEU A 16 26.47 -34.72 -4.01
N ASN A 17 27.68 -35.04 -3.57
CA ASN A 17 27.90 -36.30 -2.85
C ASN A 17 29.12 -36.28 -1.94
N SER A 18 28.82 -36.33 -0.64
CA SER A 18 29.67 -36.70 0.50
C SER A 18 30.66 -35.67 1.08
N LYS A 19 30.56 -35.55 2.41
CA LYS A 19 31.59 -35.31 3.45
C LYS A 19 31.63 -33.95 4.18
N SER A 20 31.60 -34.13 5.51
CA SER A 20 32.12 -33.28 6.59
C SER A 20 31.14 -32.33 7.30
N ILE A 21 30.87 -32.64 8.58
CA ILE A 21 30.22 -31.78 9.59
C ILE A 21 30.98 -30.44 9.72
N TYR A 22 32.29 -30.41 9.44
CA TYR A 22 33.12 -29.21 9.46
C TYR A 22 32.76 -28.22 8.34
N SER A 23 32.43 -28.74 7.14
CA SER A 23 31.97 -27.91 6.01
C SER A 23 30.64 -27.24 6.30
N ARG A 24 29.70 -27.97 6.95
CA ARG A 24 28.43 -27.40 7.42
C ARG A 24 28.62 -26.30 8.47
N ARG A 25 29.54 -26.49 9.43
CA ARG A 25 29.84 -25.49 10.48
C ARG A 25 30.45 -24.21 9.91
N MET A 26 31.35 -24.33 8.93
CA MET A 26 31.93 -23.18 8.23
C MET A 26 30.90 -22.42 7.38
N PHE A 27 29.99 -23.15 6.73
CA PHE A 27 28.91 -22.56 5.94
C PHE A 27 27.87 -21.84 6.83
N LEU A 28 27.49 -22.46 7.96
CA LEU A 28 26.65 -21.80 8.97
C LEU A 28 27.32 -20.56 9.55
N ASN A 29 28.61 -20.61 9.89
CA ASN A 29 29.32 -19.44 10.42
C ASN A 29 29.41 -18.28 9.41
N LYS A 30 29.55 -18.57 8.10
CA LYS A 30 29.50 -17.55 7.03
C LYS A 30 28.10 -16.93 6.87
N ILE A 31 27.04 -17.72 7.01
CA ILE A 31 25.65 -17.23 6.96
C ILE A 31 25.33 -16.37 8.20
N ILE A 32 25.78 -16.79 9.39
CA ILE A 32 25.59 -16.06 10.64
C ILE A 32 26.34 -14.72 10.60
N THR A 33 27.61 -14.71 10.18
CA THR A 33 28.36 -13.45 10.00
C THR A 33 27.71 -12.52 8.97
N PHE A 34 27.21 -13.05 7.86
CA PHE A 34 26.54 -12.25 6.81
C PHE A 34 25.25 -11.57 7.30
N HIS A 35 24.38 -12.27 8.02
CA HIS A 35 23.15 -11.68 8.57
C HIS A 35 23.43 -10.65 9.67
N THR A 36 24.45 -10.88 10.50
CA THR A 36 24.84 -9.95 11.57
C THR A 36 25.40 -8.65 10.98
N VAL A 37 26.16 -8.73 9.88
CA VAL A 37 26.69 -7.56 9.16
C VAL A 37 25.58 -6.73 8.51
N ILE A 38 24.57 -7.36 7.89
CA ILE A 38 23.43 -6.65 7.30
C ILE A 38 22.63 -5.88 8.35
N PHE A 39 22.37 -6.51 9.50
CA PHE A 39 21.64 -5.90 10.61
C PHE A 39 22.40 -4.70 11.21
N LEU A 40 23.72 -4.83 11.43
CA LEU A 40 24.57 -3.74 11.90
C LEU A 40 24.64 -2.58 10.90
N VAL A 41 24.76 -2.89 9.60
CA VAL A 41 24.76 -1.87 8.54
C VAL A 41 23.43 -1.11 8.47
N THR A 42 22.29 -1.78 8.65
CA THR A 42 20.98 -1.12 8.71
C THR A 42 20.81 -0.26 9.96
N LEU A 43 21.35 -0.67 11.11
CA LEU A 43 21.34 0.13 12.34
C LEU A 43 22.20 1.39 12.20
N VAL A 44 23.43 1.27 11.70
CA VAL A 44 24.38 2.38 11.54
C VAL A 44 23.90 3.38 10.49
N THR A 45 23.30 2.93 9.40
CA THR A 45 22.76 3.80 8.35
C THR A 45 21.54 4.61 8.81
N LYS A 46 20.69 4.05 9.69
CA LYS A 46 19.61 4.80 10.34
C LYS A 46 20.14 5.89 11.28
N GLY A 47 21.22 5.62 12.02
CA GLY A 47 21.83 6.59 12.94
C GLY A 47 22.58 7.74 12.27
N THR A 48 23.06 7.55 11.03
CA THR A 48 23.93 8.52 10.34
C THR A 48 23.25 9.30 9.19
N PHE A 49 22.15 8.81 8.60
CA PHE A 49 21.58 9.36 7.36
C PHE A 49 20.11 9.79 7.43
N GLY A 50 19.58 10.08 8.63
CA GLY A 50 18.24 10.67 8.86
C GLY A 50 17.27 10.62 7.68
N GLY A 51 16.37 9.63 7.65
CA GLY A 51 15.21 9.58 6.72
C GLY A 51 15.40 8.94 5.34
N ASN A 52 16.63 8.59 4.92
CA ASN A 52 16.91 8.11 3.55
C ASN A 52 17.00 6.58 3.38
N VAL A 53 16.56 5.80 4.36
CA VAL A 53 16.51 4.33 4.24
C VAL A 53 15.06 3.91 3.98
N PRO A 54 14.76 3.21 2.87
CA PRO A 54 13.42 2.69 2.62
C PRO A 54 12.93 1.79 3.75
N ALA A 55 11.72 2.04 4.21
CA ALA A 55 10.97 1.26 5.18
C ALA A 55 9.90 0.43 4.46
N PHE A 56 9.99 -0.89 4.62
CA PHE A 56 8.98 -1.82 4.14
C PHE A 56 8.12 -2.27 5.32
N TYR A 57 6.81 -2.19 5.20
CA TYR A 57 5.84 -2.65 6.20
C TYR A 57 5.19 -3.95 5.74
N TRP A 58 5.19 -4.97 6.58
CA TRP A 58 4.53 -6.23 6.30
C TRP A 58 3.07 -6.17 6.76
N ASN A 59 2.14 -6.16 5.80
CA ASN A 59 0.70 -6.17 6.06
C ASN A 59 0.05 -7.38 5.36
N ALA A 60 0.49 -8.57 5.73
CA ALA A 60 -0.09 -9.84 5.32
C ALA A 60 -0.42 -10.70 6.56
N ASN A 61 -1.51 -11.46 6.49
CA ASN A 61 -2.03 -12.24 7.62
C ASN A 61 -1.25 -13.55 7.84
N THR A 62 0.06 -13.48 8.04
CA THR A 62 0.96 -14.64 8.11
C THR A 62 1.16 -15.19 9.52
N ASP A 63 0.47 -14.67 10.53
CA ASP A 63 0.37 -15.27 11.87
C ASP A 63 -0.16 -16.72 11.81
N VAL A 64 -1.08 -17.03 10.91
CA VAL A 64 -1.58 -18.40 10.67
C VAL A 64 -0.47 -19.33 10.18
N CYS A 65 0.55 -18.82 9.50
CA CYS A 65 1.71 -19.60 9.08
C CYS A 65 2.59 -19.97 10.27
N ILE A 66 2.82 -19.01 11.18
CA ILE A 66 3.58 -19.24 12.41
C ILE A 66 2.89 -20.29 13.28
N ASN A 67 1.57 -20.21 13.41
CA ASN A 67 0.77 -21.19 14.16
C ASN A 67 0.87 -22.61 13.56
N ASN A 68 1.22 -22.73 12.27
CA ASN A 68 1.45 -23.98 11.57
C ASN A 68 2.95 -24.31 11.40
N SER A 69 3.80 -23.77 12.27
CA SER A 69 5.25 -24.00 12.29
C SER A 69 5.99 -23.57 11.02
N ILE A 70 5.40 -22.69 10.20
CA ILE A 70 6.03 -22.09 9.03
C ILE A 70 6.33 -20.62 9.34
N ARG A 71 7.60 -20.34 9.65
CA ARG A 71 8.06 -18.98 9.93
C ARG A 71 8.59 -18.29 8.67
N ILE A 72 7.99 -17.15 8.34
CA ILE A 72 8.41 -16.28 7.23
C ILE A 72 9.21 -15.12 7.84
N ASP A 73 10.54 -15.23 7.89
CA ASP A 73 11.40 -14.31 8.66
C ASP A 73 11.61 -12.95 7.98
N VAL A 74 10.56 -12.17 7.80
CA VAL A 74 10.61 -10.84 7.14
C VAL A 74 11.43 -9.82 7.93
N GLU A 75 11.55 -9.96 9.25
CA GLU A 75 12.28 -9.02 10.10
C GLU A 75 13.80 -9.15 9.96
N LYS A 76 14.29 -10.36 9.63
CA LYS A 76 15.71 -10.64 9.29
C LYS A 76 16.24 -9.77 8.15
N TYR A 77 15.30 -9.19 7.42
CA TYR A 77 15.45 -8.52 6.16
C TYR A 77 15.14 -7.02 6.26
N GLY A 78 14.93 -6.51 7.48
CA GLY A 78 14.63 -5.11 7.75
C GLY A 78 13.20 -4.69 7.42
N ILE A 79 12.32 -5.66 7.09
CA ILE A 79 10.88 -5.40 6.92
C ILE A 79 10.27 -5.26 8.30
N ILE A 80 9.52 -4.18 8.49
CA ILE A 80 8.79 -3.84 9.71
C ILE A 80 7.51 -4.68 9.72
N ALA A 81 7.42 -5.65 10.63
CA ALA A 81 6.23 -6.46 10.83
C ALA A 81 5.69 -6.25 12.25
N ASN A 82 4.38 -6.45 12.40
CA ASN A 82 3.76 -6.55 13.72
C ASN A 82 4.28 -7.78 14.47
N ALA A 83 4.24 -7.74 15.80
CA ALA A 83 4.62 -8.87 16.64
C ALA A 83 3.83 -10.13 16.28
N GLY A 84 4.55 -11.23 16.04
CA GLY A 84 3.97 -12.51 15.60
C GLY A 84 3.34 -12.45 14.20
N GLN A 85 3.71 -11.47 13.37
CA GLN A 85 3.16 -11.24 12.03
C GLN A 85 1.63 -11.17 12.00
N LYS A 86 1.04 -10.66 13.09
CA LYS A 86 -0.38 -10.34 13.15
C LYS A 86 -0.73 -9.33 12.08
N PHE A 87 -1.90 -9.50 11.48
CA PHE A 87 -2.37 -8.59 10.44
C PHE A 87 -2.54 -7.15 10.95
N ASN A 88 -3.11 -7.01 12.14
CA ASN A 88 -3.21 -5.76 12.89
C ASN A 88 -2.35 -5.85 14.17
N GLY A 89 -1.49 -4.86 14.39
CA GLY A 89 -0.60 -4.84 15.55
C GLY A 89 0.06 -3.48 15.75
N GLU A 90 1.22 -3.47 16.40
CA GLU A 90 1.88 -2.26 16.89
C GLU A 90 2.62 -1.44 15.82
N LYS A 91 2.74 -1.93 14.59
CA LYS A 91 3.40 -1.22 13.48
C LYS A 91 2.42 -0.71 12.45
N ILE A 92 1.46 -1.55 12.08
CA ILE A 92 0.46 -1.24 11.08
C ILE A 92 -0.87 -1.94 11.42
N VAL A 93 -1.96 -1.22 11.18
CA VAL A 93 -3.32 -1.72 11.24
C VAL A 93 -4.11 -1.24 10.02
N ILE A 94 -5.08 -2.03 9.61
CA ILE A 94 -6.05 -1.66 8.57
C ILE A 94 -7.48 -1.94 9.06
N PHE A 95 -8.34 -0.96 8.83
CA PHE A 95 -9.77 -1.03 9.08
C PHE A 95 -10.47 -1.34 7.76
N TYR A 96 -10.80 -2.60 7.54
CA TYR A 96 -11.68 -2.99 6.43
C TYR A 96 -13.11 -2.52 6.68
N GLU A 97 -13.90 -2.43 5.62
CA GLU A 97 -15.28 -1.92 5.58
C GLU A 97 -16.18 -2.37 6.76
N ARG A 98 -16.12 -3.65 7.15
CA ARG A 98 -16.88 -4.21 8.29
C ARG A 98 -16.47 -3.66 9.67
N ASN A 99 -15.34 -2.96 9.72
CA ASN A 99 -14.69 -2.43 10.90
C ASN A 99 -14.59 -0.89 10.87
N VAL A 100 -15.28 -0.21 9.95
CA VAL A 100 -15.34 1.26 9.90
C VAL A 100 -16.72 1.72 10.35
N GLY A 101 -17.07 1.42 11.60
CA GLY A 101 -18.36 1.80 12.16
C GLY A 101 -19.52 1.17 11.39
N LEU A 102 -20.54 1.99 11.11
CA LEU A 102 -21.65 1.62 10.23
C LEU A 102 -21.42 2.20 8.83
N TYR A 103 -20.49 1.62 8.08
CA TYR A 103 -20.18 2.06 6.71
C TYR A 103 -21.36 1.75 5.76
N PRO A 104 -21.99 2.75 5.12
CA PRO A 104 -23.12 2.55 4.20
C PRO A 104 -22.63 1.95 2.89
N HIS A 105 -23.23 0.84 2.46
CA HIS A 105 -22.91 0.25 1.16
C HIS A 105 -24.08 -0.56 0.58
N LEU A 106 -24.02 -0.74 -0.73
CA LEU A 106 -25.00 -1.48 -1.51
C LEU A 106 -24.38 -2.77 -2.02
N LYS A 107 -25.11 -3.88 -1.90
CA LYS A 107 -24.79 -5.11 -2.61
C LYS A 107 -25.77 -5.29 -3.77
N ASN A 108 -25.24 -5.35 -4.99
CA ASN A 108 -26.08 -5.64 -6.14
C ASN A 108 -26.56 -7.09 -6.08
N ILE A 109 -27.89 -7.30 -6.07
CA ILE A 109 -28.49 -8.63 -6.09
C ILE A 109 -28.92 -8.98 -7.52
N ASN A 110 -29.54 -8.03 -8.22
CA ASN A 110 -29.87 -8.14 -9.64
C ASN A 110 -30.06 -6.74 -10.27
N SER A 111 -30.53 -6.69 -11.52
CA SER A 111 -30.73 -5.44 -12.28
C SER A 111 -31.75 -4.48 -11.67
N THR A 112 -32.62 -4.94 -10.76
CA THR A 112 -33.73 -4.17 -10.18
C THR A 112 -33.65 -4.01 -8.68
N HIS A 113 -32.78 -4.77 -8.00
CA HIS A 113 -32.72 -4.82 -6.55
C HIS A 113 -31.28 -4.76 -6.04
N ASN A 114 -31.07 -3.86 -5.09
CA ASN A 114 -29.87 -3.78 -4.27
C ASN A 114 -30.24 -4.08 -2.82
N GLU A 115 -29.37 -4.77 -2.11
CA GLU A 115 -29.45 -4.92 -0.66
C GLU A 115 -28.71 -3.73 -0.01
N TYR A 116 -29.29 -3.18 1.07
CA TYR A 116 -28.81 -1.97 1.72
C TYR A 116 -28.19 -2.32 3.05
N TYR A 117 -26.92 -1.97 3.23
CA TYR A 117 -26.21 -2.07 4.48
C TYR A 117 -26.04 -0.66 5.05
N ASN A 118 -26.44 -0.47 6.31
CA ASN A 118 -26.30 0.82 7.02
C ASN A 118 -26.89 2.03 6.25
N GLY A 119 -28.01 1.83 5.54
CA GLY A 119 -28.66 2.86 4.73
C GLY A 119 -28.22 2.92 3.27
N GLY A 120 -27.21 2.13 2.88
CA GLY A 120 -26.80 1.89 1.48
C GLY A 120 -25.98 3.01 0.85
N ILE A 121 -26.42 4.26 0.99
CA ILE A 121 -25.79 5.45 0.43
C ILE A 121 -25.41 6.43 1.55
N PRO A 122 -24.37 7.28 1.38
CA PRO A 122 -23.90 8.19 2.42
C PRO A 122 -24.99 9.09 3.02
N GLN A 123 -25.94 9.57 2.22
CA GLN A 123 -27.03 10.47 2.64
C GLN A 123 -27.97 9.85 3.67
N ASN A 124 -28.03 8.51 3.74
CA ASN A 124 -28.88 7.77 4.68
C ASN A 124 -28.16 7.40 5.97
N THR A 125 -26.89 7.80 6.15
CA THR A 125 -26.11 7.39 7.32
C THR A 125 -26.64 8.05 8.59
N ASN A 126 -26.98 7.24 9.60
CA ASN A 126 -27.10 7.75 10.96
C ASN A 126 -25.69 7.96 11.53
N ILE A 127 -25.18 9.19 11.43
CA ILE A 127 -23.79 9.50 11.79
C ILE A 127 -23.48 9.22 13.26
N SER A 128 -24.43 9.45 14.17
CA SER A 128 -24.23 9.21 15.60
C SER A 128 -24.06 7.72 15.90
N ALA A 129 -24.89 6.87 15.27
CA ALA A 129 -24.77 5.42 15.39
C ALA A 129 -23.48 4.89 14.74
N HIS A 130 -23.10 5.44 13.57
CA HIS A 130 -21.85 5.11 12.90
C HIS A 130 -20.65 5.41 13.81
N LEU A 131 -20.56 6.61 14.39
CA LEU A 131 -19.46 7.00 15.27
C LEU A 131 -19.43 6.18 16.57
N PHE A 132 -20.59 5.85 17.15
CA PHE A 132 -20.65 4.97 18.31
C PHE A 132 -20.04 3.59 18.00
N LYS A 133 -20.43 2.96 16.89
CA LYS A 133 -19.87 1.68 16.45
C LYS A 133 -18.39 1.80 16.10
N LEU A 134 -17.98 2.90 15.45
CA LEU A 134 -16.59 3.15 15.08
C LEU A 134 -15.68 3.20 16.32
N ARG A 135 -16.11 3.81 17.43
CA ARG A 135 -15.36 3.80 18.70
C ARG A 135 -15.12 2.38 19.21
N GLN A 136 -16.12 1.50 19.09
CA GLN A 136 -15.98 0.09 19.47
C GLN A 136 -14.96 -0.62 18.56
N ASP A 137 -15.02 -0.36 17.24
CA ASP A 137 -14.08 -0.91 16.28
C ASP A 137 -12.64 -0.44 16.51
N ILE A 138 -12.43 0.85 16.81
CA ILE A 138 -11.12 1.42 17.16
C ILE A 138 -10.55 0.73 18.40
N ASN A 139 -11.36 0.55 19.46
CA ASN A 139 -10.93 -0.11 20.69
C ASN A 139 -10.62 -1.59 20.49
N LEU A 140 -11.32 -2.26 19.57
CA LEU A 140 -11.05 -3.66 19.24
C LEU A 140 -9.77 -3.82 18.41
N ILE A 141 -9.57 -2.98 17.39
CA ILE A 141 -8.48 -3.13 16.41
C ILE A 141 -7.17 -2.54 16.94
N ILE A 142 -7.24 -1.42 17.66
CA ILE A 142 -6.08 -0.75 18.24
C ILE A 142 -6.28 -0.66 19.76
N PRO A 143 -6.11 -1.73 20.55
CA PRO A 143 -6.35 -1.67 21.99
C PRO A 143 -5.45 -0.67 22.73
N ASN A 144 -4.24 -0.41 22.20
CA ASN A 144 -3.30 0.54 22.78
C ASN A 144 -3.70 2.00 22.45
N PRO A 145 -4.07 2.84 23.44
CA PRO A 145 -4.38 4.25 23.20
C PRO A 145 -3.17 5.07 22.71
N ASP A 146 -1.95 4.63 23.02
CA ASP A 146 -0.69 5.27 22.64
C ASP A 146 -0.13 4.74 21.31
N PHE A 147 -0.92 4.00 20.52
CA PHE A 147 -0.49 3.51 19.22
C PHE A 147 0.00 4.65 18.31
N ASP A 148 1.25 4.54 17.87
CA ASP A 148 1.97 5.52 17.04
C ASP A 148 2.32 4.97 15.64
N GLY A 149 1.77 3.81 15.29
CA GLY A 149 1.97 3.16 14.01
C GLY A 149 1.08 3.72 12.90
N VAL A 150 1.11 3.01 11.78
CA VAL A 150 0.32 3.33 10.58
C VAL A 150 -1.10 2.78 10.73
N ALA A 151 -2.12 3.60 10.53
CA ALA A 151 -3.51 3.17 10.59
C ALA A 151 -4.26 3.52 9.29
N VAL A 152 -4.68 2.49 8.56
CA VAL A 152 -5.26 2.64 7.22
C VAL A 152 -6.75 2.40 7.28
N ILE A 153 -7.55 3.36 6.80
CA ILE A 153 -9.01 3.23 6.68
C ILE A 153 -9.32 2.79 5.25
N ASP A 154 -9.93 1.62 5.11
CA ASP A 154 -10.19 0.99 3.82
C ASP A 154 -11.71 0.91 3.56
N VAL A 155 -12.21 1.90 2.83
CA VAL A 155 -13.62 2.10 2.51
C VAL A 155 -13.79 2.25 1.00
N GLU A 156 -13.92 1.12 0.29
CA GLU A 156 -13.82 1.12 -1.18
C GLU A 156 -15.16 1.06 -1.88
N GLU A 157 -16.26 0.67 -1.22
CA GLU A 157 -17.57 0.46 -1.82
C GLU A 157 -18.06 1.61 -2.72
N TRP A 158 -17.91 2.85 -2.27
CA TRP A 158 -18.17 4.06 -3.06
C TRP A 158 -16.98 5.03 -3.05
N ARG A 159 -16.84 5.82 -4.11
CA ARG A 159 -15.83 6.88 -4.20
C ARG A 159 -16.37 8.21 -3.62
N PRO A 160 -15.50 9.13 -3.14
CA PRO A 160 -15.91 10.30 -2.37
C PRO A 160 -16.77 11.33 -3.11
N THR A 161 -16.92 11.22 -4.43
CA THR A 161 -17.78 12.11 -5.22
C THR A 161 -18.73 11.34 -6.11
N TYR A 162 -19.95 11.83 -6.29
CA TYR A 162 -21.02 11.25 -7.08
C TYR A 162 -20.55 10.90 -8.50
N ASP A 163 -19.88 11.84 -9.17
CA ASP A 163 -19.42 11.63 -10.54
C ASP A 163 -18.27 10.61 -10.62
N SER A 164 -17.52 10.43 -9.53
CA SER A 164 -16.47 9.40 -9.46
C SER A 164 -17.01 7.98 -9.31
N ASN A 165 -18.29 7.80 -9.02
CA ASN A 165 -18.93 6.49 -8.88
C ASN A 165 -19.34 5.90 -10.23
N TRP A 166 -18.37 5.63 -11.10
CA TRP A 166 -18.55 4.93 -12.39
C TRP A 166 -18.33 3.41 -12.29
N GLY A 167 -18.55 2.71 -13.40
CA GLY A 167 -18.44 1.25 -13.48
C GLY A 167 -19.47 0.57 -12.59
N VAL A 168 -19.05 -0.45 -11.85
CA VAL A 168 -19.90 -1.17 -10.88
C VAL A 168 -20.45 -0.27 -9.78
N LYS A 169 -19.76 0.85 -9.47
CA LYS A 169 -20.19 1.82 -8.45
C LYS A 169 -21.32 2.75 -8.94
N ARG A 170 -21.78 2.62 -10.20
CA ARG A 170 -22.92 3.41 -10.70
C ARG A 170 -24.20 3.17 -9.90
N ILE A 171 -24.32 2.03 -9.21
CA ILE A 171 -25.45 1.75 -8.31
C ILE A 171 -25.65 2.84 -7.26
N TYR A 172 -24.58 3.46 -6.74
CA TYR A 172 -24.68 4.53 -5.76
C TYR A 172 -25.28 5.81 -6.35
N ARG A 173 -25.01 6.08 -7.63
CA ARG A 173 -25.57 7.22 -8.37
C ARG A 173 -27.06 7.03 -8.59
N GLU A 174 -27.44 5.86 -9.09
CA GLU A 174 -28.83 5.52 -9.37
C GLU A 174 -29.67 5.53 -8.09
N GLU A 175 -29.13 4.96 -7.02
CA GLU A 175 -29.82 4.90 -5.74
C GLU A 175 -29.98 6.29 -5.10
N SER A 176 -28.97 7.16 -5.23
CA SER A 176 -29.09 8.57 -4.80
C SER A 176 -30.18 9.32 -5.56
N VAL A 177 -30.33 9.09 -6.88
CA VAL A 177 -31.41 9.68 -7.68
C VAL A 177 -32.76 9.16 -7.24
N LYS A 178 -32.88 7.85 -7.03
CA LYS A 178 -34.11 7.21 -6.54
C LYS A 178 -34.51 7.74 -5.16
N HIS A 179 -33.55 7.93 -4.27
CA HIS A 179 -33.76 8.53 -2.95
C HIS A 179 -34.37 9.94 -3.05
N VAL A 180 -33.85 10.79 -3.94
CA VAL A 180 -34.41 12.13 -4.20
C VAL A 180 -35.81 12.05 -4.81
N MET A 181 -36.01 11.21 -5.82
CA MET A 181 -37.31 11.08 -6.49
C MET A 181 -38.40 10.51 -5.57
N THR A 182 -38.03 9.73 -4.57
CA THR A 182 -38.96 9.24 -3.53
C THR A 182 -39.43 10.39 -2.63
N ARG A 183 -38.54 11.30 -2.25
CA ARG A 183 -38.89 12.49 -1.46
C ARG A 183 -39.61 13.57 -2.28
N PHE A 184 -39.29 13.67 -3.57
CA PHE A 184 -39.81 14.72 -4.47
C PHE A 184 -40.32 14.10 -5.79
N PRO A 185 -41.46 13.40 -5.78
CA PRO A 185 -41.96 12.63 -6.93
C PRO A 185 -42.35 13.49 -8.15
N TYR A 186 -42.52 14.80 -7.96
CA TYR A 186 -42.85 15.76 -9.01
C TYR A 186 -41.62 16.25 -9.81
N LEU A 187 -40.39 15.97 -9.33
CA LEU A 187 -39.18 16.40 -10.03
C LEU A 187 -38.94 15.57 -11.28
N LYS A 188 -38.51 16.25 -12.36
CA LYS A 188 -37.94 15.55 -13.51
C LYS A 188 -36.61 14.92 -13.10
N ARG A 189 -36.27 13.77 -13.69
CA ARG A 189 -35.02 13.04 -13.40
C ARG A 189 -33.76 13.93 -13.45
N ASN A 190 -33.67 14.84 -14.42
CA ASN A 190 -32.52 15.76 -14.53
C ASN A 190 -32.41 16.75 -13.36
N GLN A 191 -33.54 17.15 -12.76
CA GLN A 191 -33.54 17.96 -11.54
C GLN A 191 -33.14 17.11 -10.33
N ALA A 192 -33.68 15.89 -10.25
CA ALA A 192 -33.34 14.94 -9.19
C ALA A 192 -31.83 14.58 -9.20
N ILE A 193 -31.21 14.43 -10.37
CA ILE A 193 -29.76 14.18 -10.50
C ILE A 193 -28.93 15.32 -9.89
N LYS A 194 -29.33 16.59 -10.10
CA LYS A 194 -28.59 17.73 -9.54
C LYS A 194 -28.61 17.72 -8.01
N ILE A 195 -29.78 17.45 -7.43
CA ILE A 195 -29.95 17.34 -5.97
C ILE A 195 -29.18 16.11 -5.44
N ALA A 196 -29.34 14.95 -6.07
CA ALA A 196 -28.69 13.70 -5.66
C ALA A 196 -27.16 13.83 -5.65
N LYS A 197 -26.59 14.52 -6.64
CA LYS A 197 -25.15 14.81 -6.70
C LYS A 197 -24.71 15.68 -5.52
N GLN A 198 -25.43 16.76 -5.23
CA GLN A 198 -25.09 17.66 -4.12
C GLN A 198 -25.16 16.93 -2.78
N GLU A 199 -26.28 16.24 -2.51
CA GLU A 199 -26.46 15.52 -1.25
C GLU A 199 -25.48 14.36 -1.09
N PHE A 200 -25.15 13.63 -2.18
CA PHE A 200 -24.15 12.58 -2.13
C PHE A 200 -22.77 13.13 -1.79
N ASP A 201 -22.32 14.17 -2.50
CA ASP A 201 -20.99 14.75 -2.31
C ASP A 201 -20.83 15.30 -0.88
N GLU A 202 -21.85 15.97 -0.36
CA GLU A 202 -21.86 16.50 1.01
C GLU A 202 -21.86 15.37 2.05
N ALA A 203 -22.73 14.37 1.90
CA ALA A 203 -22.82 13.28 2.86
C ALA A 203 -21.59 12.37 2.84
N ALA A 204 -20.99 12.11 1.66
CA ALA A 204 -19.75 11.36 1.52
C ALA A 204 -18.58 12.11 2.18
N TYR A 205 -18.46 13.42 1.96
CA TYR A 205 -17.46 14.25 2.63
C TYR A 205 -17.62 14.20 4.16
N ASN A 206 -18.83 14.42 4.66
CA ASN A 206 -19.12 14.39 6.09
C ASN A 206 -18.81 13.03 6.70
N PHE A 207 -19.19 11.93 6.05
CA PHE A 207 -18.88 10.57 6.49
C PHE A 207 -17.36 10.36 6.65
N LEU A 208 -16.58 10.67 5.62
CA LEU A 208 -15.13 10.49 5.63
C LEU A 208 -14.47 11.37 6.70
N MET A 209 -14.88 12.64 6.80
CA MET A 209 -14.33 13.57 7.77
C MET A 209 -14.63 13.18 9.22
N TYR A 210 -15.88 12.83 9.53
CA TYR A 210 -16.24 12.40 10.87
C TYR A 210 -15.56 11.08 11.25
N THR A 211 -15.48 10.12 10.32
CA THR A 211 -14.73 8.87 10.51
C THR A 211 -13.27 9.15 10.85
N LEU A 212 -12.59 9.96 10.02
CA LEU A 212 -11.18 10.31 10.21
C LEU A 212 -10.95 11.02 11.55
N LYS A 213 -11.80 11.98 11.90
CA LYS A 213 -11.65 12.75 13.13
C LYS A 213 -11.87 11.90 14.36
N GLU A 214 -12.85 11.01 14.35
CA GLU A 214 -13.08 10.08 15.45
C GLU A 214 -11.87 9.15 15.63
N CYS A 215 -11.34 8.59 14.54
CA CYS A 215 -10.09 7.80 14.58
C CYS A 215 -8.92 8.58 15.21
N GLN A 216 -8.69 9.82 14.76
CA GLN A 216 -7.61 10.68 15.27
C GLN A 216 -7.81 11.08 16.74
N ILE A 217 -9.05 11.34 17.19
CA ILE A 217 -9.34 11.67 18.59
C ILE A 217 -9.00 10.49 19.50
N TRP A 218 -9.36 9.27 19.10
CA TRP A 218 -9.17 8.09 19.94
C TRP A 218 -7.75 7.52 19.88
N ARG A 219 -7.02 7.71 18.76
CA ARG A 219 -5.60 7.29 18.63
C ARG A 219 -4.75 8.44 18.08
N PRO A 220 -4.51 9.49 18.90
CA PRO A 220 -3.92 10.75 18.43
C PRO A 220 -2.46 10.67 17.99
N LYS A 221 -1.76 9.58 18.32
CA LYS A 221 -0.36 9.35 17.90
C LYS A 221 -0.27 8.56 16.59
N ALA A 222 -1.35 7.93 16.16
CA ALA A 222 -1.38 7.10 14.98
C ALA A 222 -1.35 7.94 13.70
N LYS A 223 -0.83 7.36 12.62
CA LYS A 223 -0.85 8.01 11.30
C LYS A 223 -2.06 7.52 10.51
N PHE A 224 -3.17 8.23 10.57
CA PHE A 224 -4.39 7.87 9.85
C PHE A 224 -4.40 8.39 8.41
N GLY A 225 -5.05 7.62 7.54
CA GLY A 225 -5.44 8.05 6.20
C GLY A 225 -6.22 6.96 5.48
N PHE A 226 -6.68 7.29 4.28
CA PHE A 226 -7.53 6.42 3.48
C PHE A 226 -6.73 5.64 2.45
N TYR A 227 -6.98 4.34 2.36
CA TYR A 227 -6.41 3.49 1.32
C TYR A 227 -6.91 3.90 -0.07
N GLY A 228 -6.05 3.73 -1.07
CA GLY A 228 -6.45 3.70 -2.48
C GLY A 228 -6.56 5.05 -3.18
N PHE A 229 -6.23 6.17 -2.50
CA PHE A 229 -6.16 7.49 -3.14
C PHE A 229 -4.72 7.86 -3.53
N PRO A 230 -4.50 8.47 -4.71
CA PRO A 230 -5.48 9.01 -5.67
C PRO A 230 -6.26 7.95 -6.46
N ILE A 231 -7.35 8.37 -7.10
CA ILE A 231 -8.16 7.52 -7.98
C ILE A 231 -7.36 7.27 -9.26
N CYS A 232 -6.77 6.09 -9.36
CA CYS A 232 -6.11 5.61 -10.57
C CYS A 232 -6.66 4.25 -10.99
N ASP A 233 -6.53 3.95 -12.28
CA ASP A 233 -7.00 2.69 -12.87
C ASP A 233 -6.01 2.23 -13.94
N GLU A 234 -5.58 0.97 -13.83
CA GLU A 234 -4.66 0.30 -14.76
C GLU A 234 -5.20 0.19 -16.19
N ASN A 235 -6.51 0.38 -16.41
CA ASN A 235 -7.08 0.48 -17.76
C ASN A 235 -6.77 1.80 -18.47
N GLY A 236 -5.92 2.66 -17.91
CA GLY A 236 -5.46 3.91 -18.49
C GLY A 236 -4.91 3.80 -19.93
N LEU A 237 -4.37 2.65 -20.33
CA LEU A 237 -3.96 2.42 -21.73
C LEU A 237 -5.10 2.62 -22.73
N THR A 238 -6.31 2.18 -22.38
CA THR A 238 -7.51 2.37 -23.23
C THR A 238 -7.97 3.84 -23.26
N ARG A 239 -7.37 4.69 -22.42
CA ARG A 239 -7.64 6.12 -22.24
C ARG A 239 -6.42 6.97 -22.60
N ASN A 240 -5.70 6.61 -23.67
CA ASN A 240 -4.48 7.30 -24.11
C ASN A 240 -3.42 7.45 -22.99
N SER A 241 -3.18 6.37 -22.25
CA SER A 241 -2.20 6.30 -21.15
C SER A 241 -2.44 7.24 -19.97
N THR A 242 -3.66 7.76 -19.80
CA THR A 242 -4.00 8.53 -18.60
C THR A 242 -4.46 7.56 -17.52
N PHE A 243 -3.58 7.17 -16.59
CA PHE A 243 -3.92 6.16 -15.58
C PHE A 243 -4.70 6.73 -14.40
N CYS A 244 -4.38 7.95 -13.96
CA CYS A 244 -5.09 8.64 -12.87
C CYS A 244 -6.18 9.58 -13.38
N TYR A 245 -6.98 10.18 -12.49
CA TYR A 245 -8.07 11.07 -12.86
C TYR A 245 -7.91 12.45 -12.19
N PRO A 246 -6.93 13.29 -12.60
CA PRO A 246 -6.55 14.50 -11.87
C PRO A 246 -7.71 15.45 -11.55
N ARG A 247 -8.67 15.62 -12.47
CA ARG A 247 -9.86 16.46 -12.24
C ARG A 247 -10.77 15.96 -11.11
N HIS A 248 -10.86 14.64 -10.94
CA HIS A 248 -11.58 14.04 -9.81
C HIS A 248 -10.71 14.05 -8.55
N ASP A 249 -9.42 13.81 -8.71
CA ASP A 249 -8.44 13.76 -7.63
C ASP A 249 -8.24 15.11 -6.94
N ASP A 250 -8.33 16.23 -7.66
CA ASP A 250 -8.31 17.60 -7.08
C ASP A 250 -9.37 17.77 -5.98
N ARG A 251 -10.54 17.13 -6.14
CA ARG A 251 -11.63 17.22 -5.15
C ARG A 251 -11.32 16.45 -3.87
N LEU A 252 -10.38 15.49 -3.90
CA LEU A 252 -9.98 14.70 -2.74
C LEU A 252 -9.20 15.54 -1.73
N ILE A 253 -8.55 16.62 -2.17
CA ILE A 253 -7.80 17.54 -1.30
C ILE A 253 -8.66 18.02 -0.13
N SER A 254 -9.96 18.22 -0.37
CA SER A 254 -10.94 18.67 0.64
C SER A 254 -10.89 17.87 1.95
N PHE A 255 -10.66 16.56 1.89
CA PHE A 255 -10.53 15.70 3.08
C PHE A 255 -9.12 15.16 3.29
N LEU A 256 -8.35 14.89 2.22
CA LEU A 256 -6.98 14.35 2.32
C LEU A 256 -6.01 15.30 3.05
N LYS A 257 -6.24 16.63 2.99
CA LYS A 257 -5.43 17.58 3.75
C LYS A 257 -5.50 17.37 5.27
N HIS A 258 -6.56 16.72 5.77
CA HIS A 258 -6.77 16.43 7.18
C HIS A 258 -6.24 15.07 7.63
N THR A 259 -5.74 14.22 6.72
CA THR A 259 -5.08 12.96 7.08
C THR A 259 -3.68 13.20 7.61
N ASP A 260 -3.10 12.20 8.26
CA ASP A 260 -1.72 12.21 8.73
C ASP A 260 -0.75 11.66 7.66
N ALA A 261 -1.26 10.75 6.82
CA ALA A 261 -0.52 10.10 5.74
C ALA A 261 -1.40 9.85 4.50
N LEU A 262 -0.77 9.56 3.36
CA LEU A 262 -1.40 9.16 2.10
C LEU A 262 -1.05 7.70 1.75
N PHE A 263 -2.03 6.94 1.25
CA PHE A 263 -1.90 5.50 1.01
C PHE A 263 -2.28 5.10 -0.43
N PRO A 264 -1.50 5.53 -1.44
CA PRO A 264 -1.79 5.17 -2.82
C PRO A 264 -1.56 3.68 -3.07
N SER A 265 -2.38 3.08 -3.96
CA SER A 265 -2.24 1.69 -4.38
C SER A 265 -1.62 1.61 -5.77
N ALA A 266 -0.49 0.92 -5.88
CA ALA A 266 0.29 0.77 -7.11
C ALA A 266 0.49 -0.70 -7.48
N TYR A 267 -0.56 -1.51 -7.28
CA TYR A 267 -0.53 -2.96 -7.52
C TYR A 267 -0.35 -3.33 -8.99
N LEU A 268 0.41 -4.40 -9.21
CA LEU A 268 0.44 -5.11 -10.49
C LEU A 268 -0.62 -6.20 -10.54
N TYR A 269 -1.09 -6.50 -11.75
CA TYR A 269 -2.07 -7.54 -12.06
C TYR A 269 -1.57 -8.44 -13.21
N PRO A 270 -2.04 -9.69 -13.30
CA PRO A 270 -1.65 -10.60 -14.38
C PRO A 270 -2.01 -10.08 -15.77
N GLY A 271 -1.27 -10.53 -16.79
CA GLY A 271 -1.58 -10.25 -18.20
C GLY A 271 -1.21 -8.85 -18.68
N ARG A 272 -0.58 -8.03 -17.84
CA ARG A 272 -0.10 -6.69 -18.21
C ARG A 272 1.40 -6.71 -18.58
N PRO A 273 1.82 -6.10 -19.71
CA PRO A 273 3.23 -5.89 -19.99
C PRO A 273 3.91 -5.04 -18.91
N LEU A 274 5.16 -5.37 -18.57
CA LEU A 274 5.92 -4.63 -17.55
C LEU A 274 6.09 -3.14 -17.88
N GLU A 275 6.15 -2.77 -19.16
CA GLU A 275 6.25 -1.36 -19.56
C GLU A 275 4.97 -0.59 -19.25
N THR A 276 3.81 -1.21 -19.47
CA THR A 276 2.52 -0.63 -19.05
C THR A 276 2.43 -0.49 -17.54
N ALA A 277 2.81 -1.54 -16.81
CA ALA A 277 2.87 -1.53 -15.36
C ALA A 277 3.79 -0.42 -14.84
N ARG A 278 4.93 -0.18 -15.51
CA ARG A 278 5.85 0.92 -15.20
C ARG A 278 5.17 2.28 -15.28
N LEU A 279 4.45 2.54 -16.37
CA LEU A 279 3.70 3.78 -16.57
C LEU A 279 2.59 3.95 -15.52
N PHE A 280 1.84 2.90 -15.22
CA PHE A 280 0.81 2.94 -14.18
C PHE A 280 1.39 3.31 -12.81
N VAL A 281 2.44 2.61 -12.36
CA VAL A 281 3.11 2.90 -11.07
C VAL A 281 3.67 4.33 -11.06
N LYS A 282 4.26 4.77 -12.17
CA LYS A 282 4.78 6.15 -12.31
C LYS A 282 3.67 7.19 -12.14
N ASP A 283 2.53 6.98 -12.78
CA ASP A 283 1.40 7.90 -12.72
C ASP A 283 0.79 7.97 -11.31
N VAL A 284 0.61 6.81 -10.64
CA VAL A 284 0.15 6.76 -9.25
C VAL A 284 1.08 7.56 -8.34
N ILE A 285 2.40 7.36 -8.45
CA ILE A 285 3.41 8.08 -7.66
C ILE A 285 3.35 9.58 -7.96
N SER A 286 3.29 9.96 -9.24
CA SER A 286 3.31 11.34 -9.69
C SER A 286 2.07 12.09 -9.23
N GLU A 287 0.90 11.48 -9.37
CA GLU A 287 -0.37 12.07 -8.96
C GLU A 287 -0.46 12.19 -7.43
N THR A 288 0.01 11.18 -6.68
CA THR A 288 0.05 11.26 -5.21
C THR A 288 0.91 12.43 -4.75
N LYS A 289 2.09 12.62 -5.36
CA LYS A 289 2.97 13.76 -5.05
C LYS A 289 2.32 15.08 -5.41
N ARG A 290 1.66 15.17 -6.57
CA ARG A 290 0.93 16.37 -7.00
C ARG A 290 -0.14 16.77 -5.97
N LEU A 291 -0.95 15.81 -5.51
CA LEU A 291 -1.93 16.07 -4.45
C LEU A 291 -1.27 16.51 -3.14
N ASN A 292 -0.15 15.88 -2.76
CA ASN A 292 0.59 16.26 -1.54
C ASN A 292 1.18 17.68 -1.63
N ASP A 293 1.62 18.10 -2.81
CA ASP A 293 2.07 19.46 -3.09
C ASP A 293 0.92 20.46 -3.03
N MET A 294 -0.28 20.10 -3.54
CA MET A 294 -1.48 20.92 -3.41
C MET A 294 -1.94 21.08 -1.95
N ILE A 295 -1.90 19.99 -1.17
CA ILE A 295 -2.14 20.05 0.28
C ILE A 295 -1.20 21.07 0.95
N ALA A 296 0.08 21.04 0.58
CA ALA A 296 1.06 22.00 1.10
C ALA A 296 0.78 23.44 0.65
N ALA A 297 0.33 23.63 -0.59
CA ALA A 297 -0.07 24.94 -1.10
C ALA A 297 -1.30 25.52 -0.36
N GLU A 298 -2.18 24.67 0.19
CA GLU A 298 -3.28 25.10 1.08
C GLU A 298 -2.82 25.42 2.53
N GLY A 299 -1.52 25.38 2.82
CA GLY A 299 -0.95 25.68 4.14
C GLY A 299 -0.90 24.50 5.11
N TYR A 300 -1.18 23.28 4.65
CA TYR A 300 -1.07 22.06 5.47
C TYR A 300 0.33 21.46 5.38
N LYS A 301 0.73 20.69 6.39
CA LYS A 301 2.00 19.95 6.33
C LYS A 301 1.94 18.88 5.22
N LYS A 302 3.02 18.74 4.44
CA LYS A 302 3.20 17.59 3.53
C LYS A 302 3.06 16.28 4.30
N LYS A 303 2.31 15.36 3.72
CA LYS A 303 2.01 14.05 4.28
C LYS A 303 3.12 13.07 3.97
N GLU A 304 3.36 12.15 4.88
CA GLU A 304 4.13 10.96 4.56
C GLU A 304 3.30 10.09 3.59
N ILE A 305 3.97 9.52 2.59
CA ILE A 305 3.33 8.68 1.59
C ILE A 305 3.79 7.24 1.82
N TYR A 306 2.82 6.34 1.97
CA TYR A 306 3.00 4.92 2.17
C TYR A 306 2.40 4.17 0.98
N VAL A 307 3.25 3.78 0.03
CA VAL A 307 2.79 3.18 -1.23
C VAL A 307 2.47 1.72 -1.01
N TYR A 308 1.22 1.34 -1.26
CA TYR A 308 0.77 -0.04 -1.23
C TYR A 308 1.23 -0.77 -2.48
N HIS A 309 1.95 -1.87 -2.26
CA HIS A 309 2.28 -2.86 -3.27
C HIS A 309 1.91 -4.26 -2.79
N LYS A 310 1.65 -5.18 -3.72
CA LYS A 310 1.61 -6.62 -3.40
C LYS A 310 3.03 -7.19 -3.51
N PHE A 311 3.15 -8.48 -3.25
CA PHE A 311 4.30 -9.30 -3.65
C PHE A 311 3.88 -10.50 -4.51
N GLU A 312 2.58 -10.58 -4.82
CA GLU A 312 1.91 -11.54 -5.69
C GLU A 312 1.19 -10.75 -6.79
N LEU A 313 1.25 -11.23 -8.04
CA LEU A 313 0.45 -10.65 -9.14
C LEU A 313 -1.04 -10.91 -8.91
N ASP A 314 -1.39 -12.14 -8.56
CA ASP A 314 -2.74 -12.50 -8.15
C ASP A 314 -2.75 -13.55 -7.04
N ALA A 315 -3.06 -13.09 -5.84
CA ALA A 315 -3.19 -13.92 -4.64
C ALA A 315 -4.55 -14.65 -4.55
N TRP A 316 -5.47 -14.41 -5.50
CA TRP A 316 -6.81 -14.99 -5.50
C TRP A 316 -6.91 -16.29 -6.30
N VAL A 317 -5.85 -16.68 -7.01
CA VAL A 317 -5.75 -17.97 -7.72
C VAL A 317 -5.96 -19.13 -6.72
N ASP A 318 -6.89 -20.03 -7.04
CA ASP A 318 -7.27 -21.12 -6.14
C ASP A 318 -6.17 -22.18 -6.02
N ASN A 319 -5.49 -22.49 -7.14
CA ASN A 319 -4.30 -23.32 -7.11
C ASN A 319 -3.08 -22.49 -6.67
N VAL A 320 -2.75 -22.57 -5.38
CA VAL A 320 -1.65 -21.80 -4.78
C VAL A 320 -0.27 -22.02 -5.44
N LYS A 321 -0.08 -23.10 -6.20
CA LYS A 321 1.15 -23.38 -6.96
C LYS A 321 1.30 -22.51 -8.20
N GLU A 322 0.19 -22.00 -8.73
CA GLU A 322 0.14 -21.17 -9.93
C GLU A 322 0.20 -19.68 -9.62
N ILE A 323 0.21 -19.31 -8.32
CA ILE A 323 0.37 -17.92 -7.90
C ILE A 323 1.73 -17.43 -8.36
N GLN A 324 1.69 -16.41 -9.21
CA GLN A 324 2.86 -15.71 -9.68
C GLN A 324 3.25 -14.64 -8.66
N TYR A 325 4.48 -14.72 -8.18
CA TYR A 325 5.07 -13.71 -7.31
C TYR A 325 5.80 -12.65 -8.14
N TYR A 326 6.05 -11.49 -7.55
CA TYR A 326 6.81 -10.43 -8.25
C TYR A 326 8.24 -10.92 -8.54
N ASP A 327 8.56 -11.06 -9.81
CA ASP A 327 9.92 -11.33 -10.29
C ASP A 327 10.79 -10.06 -10.28
N GLU A 328 12.04 -10.16 -10.72
CA GLU A 328 12.96 -9.01 -10.76
C GLU A 328 12.40 -7.82 -11.55
N GLY A 329 11.74 -8.09 -12.68
CA GLY A 329 11.10 -7.05 -13.49
C GLY A 329 9.99 -6.33 -12.73
N SER A 330 9.12 -7.10 -12.07
CA SER A 330 8.03 -6.60 -11.23
C SER A 330 8.54 -5.77 -10.06
N LEU A 331 9.60 -6.22 -9.37
CA LEU A 331 10.25 -5.48 -8.27
C LEU A 331 10.89 -4.18 -8.75
N ASN A 332 11.48 -4.18 -9.95
CA ASN A 332 12.05 -2.99 -10.57
C ASN A 332 10.98 -1.94 -10.92
N VAL A 333 9.82 -2.40 -11.40
CA VAL A 333 8.67 -1.56 -11.73
C VAL A 333 7.96 -1.02 -10.49
N THR A 334 7.96 -1.77 -9.39
CA THR A 334 7.23 -1.42 -8.16
C THR A 334 8.13 -0.79 -7.11
N TYR A 335 8.83 -1.61 -6.33
CA TYR A 335 9.56 -1.17 -5.13
C TYR A 335 10.71 -0.25 -5.50
N LYS A 336 11.50 -0.61 -6.51
CA LYS A 336 12.64 0.22 -6.95
C LYS A 336 12.17 1.56 -7.49
N GLN A 337 11.18 1.59 -8.38
CA GLN A 337 10.65 2.84 -8.94
C GLN A 337 10.07 3.75 -7.84
N THR A 338 9.44 3.18 -6.81
CA THR A 338 8.95 3.93 -5.65
C THR A 338 10.11 4.60 -4.89
N ILE A 339 11.18 3.85 -4.62
CA ILE A 339 12.39 4.34 -3.94
C ILE A 339 13.13 5.38 -4.78
N ASP A 340 13.35 5.10 -6.07
CA ASP A 340 13.99 6.01 -7.03
C ASP A 340 13.19 7.33 -7.17
N SER A 341 11.90 7.29 -6.84
CA SER A 341 11.03 8.46 -6.74
C SER A 341 11.07 9.15 -5.38
N ASN A 342 12.05 8.88 -4.51
CA ASN A 342 12.15 9.45 -3.16
C ASN A 342 10.92 9.19 -2.27
N LEU A 343 10.20 8.09 -2.50
CA LEU A 343 9.15 7.61 -1.60
C LEU A 343 9.69 6.42 -0.82
N ASN A 344 9.92 6.60 0.47
CA ASN A 344 10.66 5.64 1.28
C ASN A 344 9.76 4.71 2.11
N ASN A 345 8.44 4.88 2.13
CA ASN A 345 7.55 3.95 2.84
C ASN A 345 6.76 3.09 1.85
N ILE A 346 6.96 1.78 1.92
CA ILE A 346 6.26 0.78 1.09
C ILE A 346 5.50 -0.18 2.01
N ILE A 347 4.22 -0.41 1.74
CA ILE A 347 3.42 -1.42 2.43
C ILE A 347 3.29 -2.63 1.51
N LEU A 348 3.68 -3.81 2.02
CA LEU A 348 3.59 -5.10 1.35
C LEU A 348 2.31 -5.80 1.80
N TRP A 349 1.31 -5.82 0.93
CA TRP A 349 -0.01 -6.36 1.23
C TRP A 349 -0.26 -7.71 0.58
N SER A 350 -1.01 -8.58 1.27
CA SER A 350 -1.59 -9.79 0.69
C SER A 350 -2.92 -10.14 1.35
N THR A 351 -3.85 -10.71 0.58
CA THR A 351 -5.16 -11.19 1.04
C THR A 351 -5.01 -12.29 2.08
N SER A 352 -6.05 -12.54 2.89
CA SER A 352 -6.14 -13.70 3.78
C SER A 352 -6.63 -14.97 3.06
N LYS A 353 -7.16 -14.86 1.83
CA LYS A 353 -7.69 -16.01 1.06
C LYS A 353 -6.62 -17.09 0.95
N ASN A 354 -6.98 -18.32 1.32
CA ASN A 354 -6.12 -19.50 1.26
C ASN A 354 -4.73 -19.32 1.93
N MET A 355 -4.55 -18.37 2.87
CA MET A 355 -3.23 -18.00 3.39
C MET A 355 -2.46 -19.20 3.94
N LEU A 356 -3.12 -20.07 4.71
CA LEU A 356 -2.51 -21.28 5.26
C LEU A 356 -1.86 -22.17 4.17
N LYS A 357 -2.52 -22.30 3.01
CA LYS A 357 -2.00 -23.08 1.88
C LYS A 357 -0.84 -22.37 1.17
N ARG A 358 -0.75 -21.05 1.27
CA ARG A 358 0.28 -20.21 0.63
C ARG A 358 1.55 -20.08 1.46
N CYS A 359 1.52 -20.40 2.76
CA CYS A 359 2.64 -20.19 3.69
C CYS A 359 4.00 -20.69 3.19
N GLN A 360 4.10 -21.91 2.65
CA GLN A 360 5.37 -22.45 2.13
C GLN A 360 5.86 -21.70 0.89
N TYR A 361 4.94 -21.27 0.02
CA TYR A 361 5.26 -20.53 -1.20
C TYR A 361 5.68 -19.10 -0.90
N ILE A 362 4.98 -18.43 0.03
CA ILE A 362 5.36 -17.10 0.50
C ILE A 362 6.70 -17.17 1.23
N LYS A 363 6.92 -18.17 2.09
CA LYS A 363 8.22 -18.39 2.74
C LYS A 363 9.33 -18.54 1.71
N LYS A 364 9.15 -19.46 0.76
CA LYS A 364 10.11 -19.69 -0.32
C LYS A 364 10.36 -18.40 -1.10
N TYR A 365 9.31 -17.69 -1.48
CA TYR A 365 9.44 -16.43 -2.19
C TYR A 365 10.19 -15.39 -1.37
N VAL A 366 9.90 -15.20 -0.08
CA VAL A 366 10.62 -14.24 0.77
C VAL A 366 12.09 -14.62 0.92
N ASP A 367 12.37 -15.91 1.14
CA ASP A 367 13.73 -16.44 1.27
C ASP A 367 14.51 -16.30 -0.06
N ASP A 368 13.87 -16.60 -1.20
CA ASP A 368 14.44 -16.55 -2.57
C ASP A 368 14.57 -15.10 -3.09
N LEU A 369 13.56 -14.26 -2.85
CA LEU A 369 13.60 -12.81 -3.08
C LEU A 369 14.80 -12.21 -2.36
N PHE A 370 15.16 -12.75 -1.21
CA PHE A 370 16.36 -12.34 -0.50
C PHE A 370 17.66 -13.04 -0.91
N LEU A 371 17.61 -14.24 -1.50
CA LEU A 371 18.74 -14.79 -2.26
C LEU A 371 19.05 -13.91 -3.50
N LEU A 372 18.04 -13.23 -4.07
CA LEU A 372 18.21 -12.15 -5.02
C LEU A 372 18.72 -10.83 -4.39
N LYS A 373 18.62 -10.64 -3.07
CA LYS A 373 18.99 -9.39 -2.36
C LYS A 373 20.46 -9.30 -1.90
N ILE A 374 21.35 -9.86 -2.71
CA ILE A 374 22.57 -9.12 -3.08
C ILE A 374 22.20 -7.72 -3.65
N ILE A 375 20.95 -7.49 -4.06
CA ILE A 375 20.45 -6.19 -4.53
C ILE A 375 20.18 -5.15 -3.40
N LEU A 376 19.82 -5.53 -2.16
CA LEU A 376 19.91 -4.59 -1.02
C LEU A 376 21.37 -4.28 -0.64
N PHE A 377 22.29 -5.20 -0.94
CA PHE A 377 23.73 -4.98 -0.88
C PHE A 377 24.23 -4.06 -2.04
N LEU A 378 23.51 -3.96 -3.16
CA LEU A 378 23.77 -2.98 -4.24
C LEU A 378 23.14 -1.60 -3.97
N ILE A 379 22.02 -1.54 -3.22
CA ILE A 379 21.54 -0.29 -2.62
C ILE A 379 22.62 0.31 -1.71
N PHE A 380 23.45 -0.54 -1.08
CA PHE A 380 24.63 -0.14 -0.31
C PHE A 380 25.83 0.28 -1.19
N LEU A 381 26.05 -0.35 -2.35
CA LEU A 381 27.08 0.10 -3.32
C LEU A 381 26.69 1.38 -4.08
N TYR A 382 25.40 1.72 -4.23
CA TYR A 382 24.98 2.95 -4.90
C TYR A 382 25.31 4.22 -4.10
N LYS A 383 25.64 4.07 -2.82
CA LYS A 383 26.30 5.11 -2.02
C LYS A 383 27.70 5.48 -2.57
N PHE A 384 28.33 4.66 -3.41
CA PHE A 384 29.53 5.06 -4.18
C PHE A 384 29.23 6.04 -5.32
N GLY A 385 27.97 6.20 -5.75
CA GLY A 385 27.58 7.35 -6.58
C GLY A 385 27.86 8.69 -5.89
N PHE A 386 27.92 8.69 -4.55
CA PHE A 386 28.28 9.86 -3.73
C PHE A 386 29.79 10.15 -3.74
N LEU A 387 30.66 9.15 -3.92
CA LEU A 387 32.11 9.39 -4.09
C LEU A 387 32.43 10.08 -5.42
N LYS A 388 31.59 9.85 -6.45
CA LYS A 388 31.71 10.58 -7.73
C LYS A 388 31.31 12.05 -7.59
N SER A 389 30.23 12.34 -6.85
CA SER A 389 29.81 13.71 -6.54
C SER A 389 30.79 14.47 -5.64
N ILE A 390 31.46 13.80 -4.71
CA ILE A 390 32.54 14.39 -3.91
C ILE A 390 33.78 14.66 -4.78
N ALA A 391 34.14 13.76 -5.71
CA ALA A 391 35.24 13.96 -6.64
C ALA A 391 34.98 15.13 -7.61
N ASP A 392 33.77 15.25 -8.15
CA ASP A 392 33.41 16.34 -9.07
C ASP A 392 33.36 17.71 -8.36
N ASN A 393 32.97 17.75 -7.08
CA ASN A 393 33.00 18.98 -6.26
C ASN A 393 34.40 19.36 -5.74
N LEU A 394 35.34 18.41 -5.65
CA LEU A 394 36.75 18.68 -5.33
C LEU A 394 37.55 19.19 -6.54
N VAL A 395 37.07 18.97 -7.77
CA VAL A 395 37.66 19.55 -8.99
C VAL A 395 37.22 21.01 -9.19
N ILE A 396 36.03 21.40 -8.72
CA ILE A 396 35.52 22.78 -8.84
C ILE A 396 36.11 23.72 -7.79
N SER A 397 36.66 23.20 -6.67
CA SER A 397 37.35 24.03 -5.66
C SER A 397 38.85 24.25 -5.92
N LYS A 398 39.34 23.94 -7.13
CA LYS A 398 40.69 24.27 -7.62
C LYS A 398 40.60 24.99 -8.97
N ILE A 399 40.03 26.19 -8.95
CA ILE A 399 40.31 27.26 -9.93
C ILE A 399 40.53 28.54 -9.13
#